data_AF-F8ALA0-F1
#
_entry.id   AF-F8ALA0-F1
#
_cell.length_a   1.000
_cell.length_b   1.000
_cell.length_c   1.000
_cell.angle_alpha   90.00
_cell.angle_beta   90.00
_cell.angle_gamma   90.00
#
_symmetry.space_group_name_H-M   'P 1'
#
loop_
_entity.id
_entity.type
_entity.pdbx_description
1 polymer ?
#
loop_
_entity_poly.entity_id
_entity_poly.type
_entity_poly.pdbx_seq_one_letter_code
_entity_poly.pdbx_strand_id
1 'polypeptide(L)'
;MYDISIIKDIVLVVVSIGILLASIRLWIQKDSKNMVYARLHIAGVIDIACIIILLVLNQPLLALIYLVLCPFAAHAIANADYYDELKEKAD
;
A
#
# COMPACT_ATOMS: atom_id res chain seq x y z
N MET A 1 17.34 -5.37 -31.63
CA MET A 1 17.50 -4.42 -30.51
C MET A 1 16.14 -4.38 -29.83
N TYR A 2 15.96 -5.05 -28.69
CA TYR A 2 14.67 -4.99 -27.98
C TYR A 2 14.45 -3.54 -27.53
N ASP A 3 13.31 -2.98 -27.87
CA ASP A 3 12.93 -1.66 -27.38
C ASP A 3 12.84 -1.70 -25.85
N ILE A 4 13.56 -0.79 -25.19
CA ILE A 4 13.56 -0.61 -23.74
C ILE A 4 12.12 -0.47 -23.20
N SER A 5 11.22 0.07 -24.02
CA SER A 5 9.79 0.18 -23.75
C SER A 5 9.11 -1.17 -23.51
N ILE A 6 9.40 -2.21 -24.31
CA ILE A 6 8.79 -3.54 -24.14
C ILE A 6 9.22 -4.18 -22.82
N ILE A 7 10.50 -4.02 -22.46
CA ILE A 7 11.03 -4.55 -21.20
C ILE A 7 10.36 -3.85 -20.01
N LYS A 8 10.22 -2.51 -20.08
CA LYS A 8 9.53 -1.71 -19.07
C LYS A 8 8.08 -2.15 -18.90
N ASP A 9 7.35 -2.40 -19.99
CA ASP A 9 5.95 -2.83 -19.96
C ASP A 9 5.82 -4.23 -19.34
N ILE A 10 6.68 -5.18 -19.69
CA ILE A 10 6.69 -6.52 -19.10
C ILE A 10 6.96 -6.44 -17.59
N VAL A 11 7.94 -5.64 -17.17
CA VAL A 11 8.25 -5.42 -15.75
C VAL A 11 7.04 -4.80 -15.03
N LEU A 12 6.39 -3.82 -15.64
CA LEU A 12 5.20 -3.16 -15.09
C LEU A 12 4.05 -4.16 -14.85
N VAL A 13 3.81 -5.06 -15.80
CA VAL A 13 2.80 -6.12 -15.69
C VAL A 13 3.11 -7.06 -14.54
N VAL A 14 4.36 -7.55 -14.43
CA VAL A 14 4.78 -8.46 -13.36
C VAL A 14 4.62 -7.80 -11.98
N VAL A 15 5.04 -6.53 -11.85
CA VAL A 15 4.90 -5.79 -10.59
C VAL A 15 3.44 -5.54 -10.24
N SER A 16 2.60 -5.22 -11.23
CA SER A 16 1.16 -5.02 -11.03
C SER A 16 0.47 -6.29 -10.52
N ILE A 17 0.84 -7.46 -11.06
CA ILE A 17 0.36 -8.76 -10.56
C ILE A 17 0.81 -8.98 -9.12
N GLY A 18 2.07 -8.65 -8.80
CA GLY A 18 2.60 -8.73 -7.43
C GLY A 18 1.80 -7.88 -6.43
N ILE A 19 1.46 -6.65 -6.81
CA ILE A 19 0.61 -5.74 -6.01
C ILE A 19 -0.77 -6.35 -5.80
N LEU A 20 -1.41 -6.89 -6.83
CA LEU A 20 -2.72 -7.55 -6.70
C LEU A 20 -2.68 -8.73 -5.74
N LEU A 21 -1.65 -9.59 -5.84
CA LEU A 21 -1.48 -10.71 -4.93
C LEU A 21 -1.25 -10.26 -3.47
N ALA A 22 -0.50 -9.18 -3.26
CA ALA A 22 -0.29 -8.61 -1.94
C ALA A 22 -1.61 -8.04 -1.36
N SER A 23 -2.42 -7.37 -2.17
CA SER A 23 -3.75 -6.87 -1.80
C SER A 23 -4.72 -8.01 -1.48
N ILE A 24 -4.70 -9.11 -2.23
CA ILE A 24 -5.52 -10.30 -1.93
C ILE A 24 -5.09 -10.93 -0.59
N ARG A 25 -3.78 -11.02 -0.33
CA ARG A 25 -3.27 -11.51 0.96
C ARG A 25 -3.73 -10.64 2.13
N LEU A 26 -3.78 -9.32 1.93
CA LEU A 26 -4.31 -8.38 2.91
C LEU A 26 -5.79 -8.67 3.25
N TRP A 27 -6.60 -8.96 2.24
CA TRP A 27 -8.02 -9.27 2.38
C TRP A 27 -8.26 -10.57 3.16
N ILE A 28 -7.53 -11.63 2.81
CA ILE A 28 -7.79 -13.00 3.31
C ILE A 28 -7.31 -13.19 4.77
N GLN A 29 -6.44 -12.32 5.27
CA GLN A 29 -5.83 -12.47 6.59
C GLN A 29 -6.90 -12.41 7.71
N LYS A 30 -6.86 -13.37 8.64
CA LYS A 30 -7.92 -13.61 9.65
C LYS A 30 -7.75 -12.76 10.90
N ASP A 31 -8.77 -11.99 11.27
CA ASP A 31 -8.73 -11.00 12.37
C ASP A 31 -8.12 -11.54 13.67
N SER A 32 -7.16 -10.78 14.19
CA SER A 32 -6.54 -10.98 15.51
C SER A 32 -6.25 -9.62 16.15
N LYS A 33 -5.90 -9.60 17.43
CA LYS A 33 -5.79 -8.40 18.28
C LYS A 33 -4.87 -7.27 17.79
N ASN A 34 -3.98 -7.52 16.82
CA ASN A 34 -3.08 -6.50 16.23
C ASN A 34 -3.15 -6.47 14.69
N MET A 35 -4.24 -6.97 14.10
CA MET A 35 -4.29 -7.16 12.66
C MET A 35 -4.42 -5.89 11.84
N VAL A 36 -5.02 -4.83 12.39
CA VAL A 36 -5.12 -3.54 11.70
C VAL A 36 -3.71 -3.00 11.43
N TYR A 37 -2.81 -3.03 12.42
CA TYR A 37 -1.42 -2.61 12.24
C TYR A 37 -0.66 -3.47 11.22
N ALA A 38 -0.85 -4.79 11.26
CA ALA A 38 -0.21 -5.70 10.30
C ALA A 38 -0.71 -5.46 8.86
N ARG A 39 -2.02 -5.24 8.69
CA ARG A 39 -2.63 -4.86 7.40
C ARG A 39 -2.06 -3.52 6.92
N LEU A 40 -1.99 -2.53 7.81
CA LEU A 40 -1.47 -1.21 7.50
C LEU A 40 0.00 -1.25 7.03
N HIS A 41 0.82 -2.10 7.65
CA HIS A 41 2.22 -2.28 7.25
C HIS A 41 2.33 -2.90 5.85
N ILE A 42 1.52 -3.92 5.53
CA ILE A 42 1.49 -4.54 4.20
C ILE A 42 0.97 -3.53 3.15
N ALA A 43 -0.10 -2.79 3.48
CA ALA A 43 -0.62 -1.71 2.63
C ALA A 43 0.44 -0.63 2.36
N GLY A 44 1.20 -0.22 3.37
CA GLY A 44 2.30 0.73 3.21
C GLY A 44 3.40 0.23 2.27
N VAL A 45 3.74 -1.06 2.31
CA VAL A 45 4.70 -1.65 1.36
C VAL A 45 4.14 -1.63 -0.07
N ILE A 46 2.85 -1.91 -0.25
CA ILE A 46 2.17 -1.84 -1.55
C ILE A 46 2.17 -0.40 -2.09
N ASP A 47 1.84 0.58 -1.24
CA ASP A 47 1.80 1.99 -1.60
C ASP A 47 3.15 2.50 -2.09
N ILE A 48 4.25 2.12 -1.41
CA ILE A 48 5.61 2.46 -1.84
C ILE A 48 5.95 1.82 -3.19
N ALA A 49 5.55 0.56 -3.42
CA ALA A 49 5.73 -0.08 -4.72
C ALA A 49 4.98 0.66 -5.84
N CYS A 50 3.74 1.11 -5.58
CA CYS A 50 2.97 1.93 -6.51
C CYS A 50 3.65 3.29 -6.79
N ILE A 51 4.20 3.96 -5.77
CA ILE A 51 4.93 5.23 -5.92
C ILE A 51 6.16 5.05 -6.83
N ILE A 52 6.91 3.96 -6.65
CA ILE A 52 8.06 3.64 -7.50
C ILE A 52 7.62 3.43 -8.96
N ILE A 53 6.50 2.74 -9.18
CA ILE A 53 5.94 2.55 -10.52
C ILE A 53 5.56 3.89 -11.16
N LEU A 54 4.93 4.80 -10.40
CA LEU A 54 4.58 6.13 -10.89
C LEU A 54 5.82 6.93 -11.32
N LEU A 55 6.92 6.82 -10.58
CA LEU A 55 8.20 7.42 -10.97
C LEU A 55 8.72 6.81 -12.28
N VAL A 56 8.67 5.48 -12.43
CA VAL A 56 9.05 4.77 -13.66
C VAL A 56 8.17 5.20 -14.84
N LEU A 57 6.88 5.45 -14.62
CA LEU A 57 5.93 5.97 -15.62
C LEU A 57 6.09 7.48 -15.91
N ASN A 58 7.12 8.12 -15.36
CA ASN A 58 7.40 9.55 -15.53
C ASN A 58 6.25 10.45 -15.01
N GLN A 59 5.61 10.05 -13.91
CA GLN A 59 4.60 10.83 -13.20
C GLN A 59 5.10 11.27 -11.81
N PRO A 60 6.15 12.11 -11.73
CA PRO A 60 6.80 12.44 -10.46
C PRO A 60 5.93 13.26 -9.51
N LEU A 61 5.08 14.15 -10.03
CA LEU A 61 4.17 14.96 -9.21
C LEU A 61 3.16 14.07 -8.46
N LEU A 62 2.59 13.08 -9.16
CA LEU A 62 1.63 12.15 -8.57
C LEU A 62 2.30 11.23 -7.55
N ALA A 63 3.51 10.74 -7.86
CA ALA A 63 4.31 9.94 -6.93
C ALA A 63 4.60 10.69 -5.62
N LEU A 64 4.94 11.98 -5.70
CA LEU A 64 5.22 12.81 -4.52
C LEU A 64 3.97 13.07 -3.67
N ILE A 65 2.82 13.29 -4.31
CA ILE A 65 1.54 13.43 -3.60
C ILE A 65 1.21 12.15 -2.84
N TYR A 66 1.32 10.98 -3.48
CA TYR A 66 1.08 9.69 -2.82
C TYR A 66 2.09 9.41 -1.71
N LEU A 67 3.36 9.79 -1.88
CA LEU A 67 4.39 9.64 -0.85
C LEU A 67 4.03 10.35 0.46
N VAL A 68 3.38 11.50 0.38
CA VAL A 68 2.89 12.23 1.55
C VAL A 68 1.56 11.67 2.04
N LEU A 69 0.62 11.38 1.14
CA LEU A 69 -0.72 10.94 1.55
C LEU A 69 -0.74 9.57 2.23
N CYS A 70 0.05 8.60 1.76
CA CYS A 70 0.07 7.24 2.29
C CYS A 70 0.40 7.15 3.80
N PRO A 71 1.48 7.76 4.32
CA PRO A 71 1.77 7.71 5.76
C PRO A 71 0.73 8.46 6.60
N PHE A 72 0.13 9.55 6.08
CA PHE A 72 -0.93 10.27 6.79
C PHE A 72 -2.22 9.44 6.86
N ALA A 73 -2.60 8.79 5.76
CA ALA A 73 -3.74 7.88 5.73
C ALA A 73 -3.53 6.70 6.70
N ALA A 74 -2.35 6.11 6.69
CA ALA A 74 -1.98 5.06 7.64
C ALA A 74 -2.13 5.55 9.10
N HIS A 75 -1.53 6.69 9.43
CA HIS A 75 -1.61 7.25 10.78
C HIS A 75 -3.06 7.52 11.23
N ALA A 76 -3.89 8.09 10.35
CA ALA A 76 -5.30 8.35 10.64
C ALA A 76 -6.09 7.06 10.90
N ILE A 77 -5.88 6.01 10.12
CA ILE A 77 -6.53 4.70 10.30
C ILE A 77 -6.09 4.05 11.63
N ALA A 78 -4.79 4.03 11.92
CA ALA A 78 -4.28 3.47 13.16
C ALA A 78 -4.80 4.22 14.41
N ASN A 79 -4.90 5.54 14.31
CA ASN A 79 -5.42 6.36 15.39
C ASN A 79 -6.91 6.10 15.65
N ALA A 80 -7.72 5.98 14.59
CA ALA A 80 -9.14 5.65 14.73
C ALA A 80 -9.34 4.29 15.43
N ASP A 81 -8.62 3.25 14.98
CA ASP A 81 -8.65 1.91 15.57
C ASP A 81 -8.26 1.92 17.06
N TYR A 82 -7.22 2.68 17.42
CA TYR A 82 -6.80 2.82 18.82
C TYR A 82 -7.88 3.47 19.70
N TYR A 83 -8.54 4.53 19.23
CA TYR A 83 -9.60 5.19 20.00
C TYR A 83 -10.87 4.35 20.11
N ASP A 84 -11.20 3.55 19.10
CA ASP A 84 -12.33 2.62 19.14
C ASP A 84 -12.08 1.50 20.17
N GLU A 85 -10.88 0.91 20.22
CA GLU A 85 -10.50 -0.05 21.26
C GLU A 85 -10.55 0.54 22.68
N LEU A 86 -10.16 1.81 22.84
CA LEU A 86 -10.22 2.49 24.14
C LEU A 86 -11.66 2.69 24.61
N LYS A 87 -12.57 3.00 23.68
CA LYS A 87 -13.98 3.19 23.98
C LYS A 87 -14.66 1.87 24.36
N GLU A 88 -14.38 0.78 23.64
CA GLU A 88 -14.90 -0.56 23.97
C GLU A 88 -14.46 -1.04 25.37
N LYS A 89 -13.25 -0.69 25.81
CA LYS A 89 -12.74 -1.05 27.16
C LYS A 89 -13.29 -0.17 28.29
N ALA A 90 -13.93 0.95 27.97
CA ALA A 90 -14.46 1.89 28.94
C ALA A 90 -15.94 1.66 29.30
N ASP A 91 -16.64 0.83 28.50
CA ASP A 91 -18.02 0.37 28.71
C ASP A 91 -18.05 -1.02 29.40
#